data_AF-A0A524PRV4-F1
#
_entry.id   AF-A0A524PRV4-F1
#
_cell.length_a   1.000
_cell.length_b   1.000
_cell.length_c   1.000
_cell.angle_alpha   90.00
_cell.angle_beta   90.00
_cell.angle_gamma   90.00
#
_symmetry.space_group_name_H-M   'P 1'
#
loop_
_entity.id
_entity.type
_entity.pdbx_description
1 polymer ?
#
loop_
_entity_poly.entity_id
_entity_poly.type
_entity_poly.pdbx_seq_one_letter_code
_entity_poly.pdbx_strand_id
1 'polypeptide(L)'
;MKFNYRFLFSPIFSGVLFIVFAMAMAVATFIENDFGAASAKQLVYGAKWFELVFLLMIVNLSGQVFTYKLYQKKKLTILLFHLAFIVMIIGAAITRFTGYEGLMHIREGNTSSTVTGDIKYMGVTIRNSDGSAAFKGSEKVEVTGVSLGNFYKEAKIDGEKYTVRYARFIPNAIETIADEPGNRPVASILVTSPVAREVINLRPGNVVDLPGMKIGFVDDPSLDISIGFINDTFLITSKMGMVGTDMASRTEETF
;
A
#
# COMPACT_ATOMS: atom_id res chain seq x y z
N MET A 1 -31.86 -31.65 -11.27
CA MET A 1 -32.06 -30.82 -10.05
C MET A 1 -32.94 -29.63 -10.45
N LYS A 2 -34.21 -29.58 -10.01
CA LYS A 2 -35.12 -28.49 -10.42
C LYS A 2 -34.79 -27.23 -9.61
N PHE A 3 -34.37 -26.17 -10.29
CA PHE A 3 -34.04 -24.88 -9.67
C PHE A 3 -35.31 -24.27 -9.05
N ASN A 4 -35.37 -24.17 -7.72
CA ASN A 4 -36.52 -23.63 -7.00
C ASN A 4 -36.48 -22.10 -6.99
N TYR A 5 -36.96 -21.49 -8.07
CA TYR A 5 -37.14 -20.03 -8.19
C TYR A 5 -37.95 -19.41 -7.04
N ARG A 6 -38.83 -20.19 -6.40
CA ARG A 6 -39.57 -19.77 -5.19
C ARG A 6 -38.67 -19.49 -3.98
N PHE A 7 -37.53 -20.18 -3.87
CA PHE A 7 -36.58 -19.93 -2.79
C PHE A 7 -35.80 -18.64 -3.03
N LEU A 8 -35.34 -18.43 -4.27
CA LEU A 8 -34.55 -17.26 -4.68
C LEU A 8 -35.28 -15.93 -4.40
N PHE A 9 -36.60 -15.90 -4.45
CA PHE A 9 -37.42 -14.70 -4.19
C PHE A 9 -38.13 -14.74 -2.83
N SER A 10 -37.66 -15.55 -1.88
CA SER A 10 -38.28 -15.64 -0.55
C SER A 10 -37.68 -14.61 0.44
N PRO A 11 -38.48 -14.14 1.43
CA PRO A 11 -37.98 -13.33 2.54
C PRO A 11 -36.94 -14.06 3.41
N ILE A 12 -37.05 -15.39 3.53
CA ILE A 12 -36.08 -16.21 4.26
C ILE A 12 -34.70 -16.10 3.61
N PHE A 13 -34.64 -16.24 2.28
CA PHE A 13 -33.38 -16.09 1.54
C PHE A 13 -32.81 -14.67 1.67
N SER A 14 -33.68 -13.65 1.69
CA SER A 14 -33.26 -12.27 1.99
C SER A 14 -32.59 -12.17 3.37
N GLY A 15 -33.21 -12.72 4.41
CA GLY A 15 -32.63 -12.76 5.76
C GLY A 15 -31.26 -13.46 5.81
N VAL A 16 -31.11 -14.59 5.11
CA VAL A 16 -29.82 -15.29 4.99
C VAL A 16 -28.78 -14.40 4.32
N LEU A 17 -29.11 -13.72 3.21
CA LEU A 17 -28.20 -12.81 2.53
C LEU A 17 -27.78 -11.65 3.43
N PHE A 18 -28.70 -11.06 4.19
CA PHE A 18 -28.38 -9.99 5.15
C PHE A 18 -27.48 -10.47 6.28
N ILE A 19 -27.67 -11.69 6.79
CA ILE A 19 -26.79 -12.28 7.80
C ILE A 19 -25.39 -12.52 7.22
N VAL A 20 -25.29 -13.09 6.02
CA VAL A 20 -24.00 -13.29 5.33
C VAL A 20 -23.30 -11.95 5.10
N PHE A 21 -24.04 -10.93 4.64
CA PHE A 21 -23.51 -9.58 4.47
C PHE A 21 -23.02 -8.99 5.80
N ALA A 22 -23.81 -9.05 6.87
CA ALA A 22 -23.42 -8.54 8.18
C ALA A 22 -22.19 -9.26 8.76
N MET A 23 -22.12 -10.58 8.62
CA MET A 23 -20.93 -11.35 9.03
C MET A 23 -19.71 -10.99 8.19
N ALA A 24 -19.87 -10.82 6.88
CA ALA A 24 -18.78 -10.37 6.00
C ALA A 24 -18.26 -8.98 6.41
N MET A 25 -19.16 -8.05 6.74
CA MET A 25 -18.79 -6.72 7.25
C MET A 25 -18.03 -6.81 8.57
N ALA A 26 -18.51 -7.61 9.53
CA ALA A 26 -17.84 -7.81 10.81
C ALA A 26 -16.45 -8.42 10.65
N VAL A 27 -16.31 -9.46 9.82
CA VAL A 27 -15.02 -10.10 9.52
C VAL A 27 -14.08 -9.12 8.83
N ALA A 28 -14.57 -8.30 7.88
CA ALA A 28 -13.76 -7.27 7.23
C ALA A 28 -13.18 -6.26 8.22
N THR A 29 -13.96 -5.85 9.23
CA THR A 29 -13.47 -4.94 10.29
C THR A 29 -12.31 -5.55 11.09
N PHE A 30 -12.38 -6.83 11.44
CA PHE A 30 -11.26 -7.50 12.11
C PHE A 30 -10.02 -7.63 11.20
N ILE A 31 -10.22 -7.99 9.94
CA ILE A 31 -9.12 -8.05 8.96
C ILE A 31 -8.46 -6.68 8.79
N GLU A 32 -9.26 -5.61 8.75
CA GLU A 32 -8.76 -4.24 8.64
C GLU A 32 -7.94 -3.84 9.85
N ASN A 33 -8.40 -4.20 11.06
CA ASN A 33 -7.67 -3.92 12.29
C ASN A 33 -6.30 -4.63 12.32
N ASP A 34 -6.26 -5.91 11.92
CA ASP A 34 -5.06 -6.74 12.08
C ASP A 34 -4.08 -6.59 10.92
N PHE A 35 -4.58 -6.36 9.70
CA PHE A 35 -3.78 -6.39 8.47
C PHE A 35 -3.91 -5.13 7.61
N GLY A 36 -4.65 -4.14 8.07
CA GLY A 36 -4.87 -2.86 7.40
C GLY A 36 -5.98 -2.88 6.35
N ALA A 37 -6.48 -1.69 6.02
CA ALA A 37 -7.59 -1.47 5.10
C ALA A 37 -7.39 -2.09 3.70
N ALA A 38 -6.16 -2.08 3.19
CA ALA A 38 -5.85 -2.69 1.90
C ALA A 38 -6.12 -4.21 1.88
N SER A 39 -5.83 -4.91 2.98
CA SER A 39 -6.06 -6.34 3.12
C SER A 39 -7.57 -6.67 3.19
N ALA A 40 -8.34 -5.90 3.96
CA ALA A 40 -9.79 -6.04 4.04
C ALA A 40 -10.46 -5.76 2.68
N LYS A 41 -10.00 -4.71 1.98
CA LYS A 41 -10.41 -4.40 0.60
C LYS A 41 -10.13 -5.57 -0.32
N GLN A 42 -8.95 -6.17 -0.29
CA GLN A 42 -8.63 -7.28 -1.20
C GLN A 42 -9.45 -8.55 -0.92
N LEU A 43 -9.59 -8.93 0.35
CA LEU A 43 -10.16 -10.23 0.75
C LEU A 43 -11.69 -10.25 0.79
N VAL A 44 -12.32 -9.12 1.14
CA VAL A 44 -13.77 -9.02 1.31
C VAL A 44 -14.37 -8.08 0.28
N TYR A 45 -14.14 -6.77 0.40
CA TYR A 45 -14.85 -5.77 -0.42
C TYR A 45 -14.55 -5.88 -1.92
N GLY A 46 -13.34 -6.32 -2.26
CA GLY A 46 -12.80 -6.53 -3.60
C GLY A 46 -13.15 -7.88 -4.19
N ALA A 47 -13.63 -8.81 -3.38
CA ALA A 47 -13.74 -10.20 -3.79
C ALA A 47 -15.04 -10.48 -4.57
N LYS A 48 -14.93 -11.33 -5.60
CA LYS A 48 -16.07 -11.72 -6.45
C LYS A 48 -17.21 -12.38 -5.68
N TRP A 49 -16.92 -13.08 -4.59
CA TRP A 49 -17.95 -13.71 -3.76
C TRP A 49 -18.80 -12.67 -3.03
N PHE A 50 -18.20 -11.55 -2.60
CA PHE A 50 -18.91 -10.47 -1.91
C PHE A 50 -19.78 -9.68 -2.89
N GLU A 51 -19.26 -9.45 -4.11
CA GLU A 51 -20.03 -8.92 -5.23
C GLU A 51 -21.24 -9.81 -5.57
N LEU A 52 -21.06 -11.14 -5.54
CA LEU A 52 -22.15 -12.09 -5.74
C LEU A 52 -23.24 -11.96 -4.66
N VAL A 53 -22.89 -11.67 -3.40
CA VAL A 53 -23.89 -11.41 -2.34
C VAL A 53 -24.77 -10.22 -2.72
N PHE A 54 -24.18 -9.10 -3.15
CA PHE A 54 -24.92 -7.93 -3.62
C PHE A 54 -25.80 -8.24 -4.84
N LEU A 55 -25.27 -8.98 -5.81
CA LEU A 55 -26.03 -9.41 -6.99
C LEU A 55 -27.23 -10.28 -6.61
N LEU A 56 -27.05 -11.21 -5.67
CA LEU A 56 -28.14 -12.04 -5.17
C LEU A 56 -29.17 -11.21 -4.40
N MET A 57 -28.74 -10.21 -3.62
CA MET A 57 -29.64 -9.30 -2.91
C MET A 57 -30.50 -8.48 -3.86
N ILE A 58 -29.92 -7.85 -4.89
CA ILE A 58 -30.69 -7.06 -5.85
C ILE A 58 -31.68 -7.92 -6.64
N VAL A 59 -31.28 -9.13 -7.05
CA VAL A 59 -32.17 -10.08 -7.75
C VAL A 59 -33.29 -10.55 -6.82
N ASN A 60 -32.97 -10.90 -5.57
CA ASN A 60 -33.96 -11.32 -4.57
C ASN A 60 -34.98 -10.20 -4.27
N LEU A 61 -34.51 -9.00 -3.94
CA LEU A 61 -35.37 -7.85 -3.61
C LEU A 61 -36.24 -7.44 -4.80
N SER A 62 -35.68 -7.40 -6.01
CA SER A 62 -36.44 -7.07 -7.22
C SER A 62 -37.52 -8.12 -7.50
N GLY A 63 -37.18 -9.40 -7.40
CA GLY A 63 -38.15 -10.48 -7.59
C GLY A 63 -39.26 -10.50 -6.54
N GLN A 64 -38.95 -10.12 -5.28
CA GLN A 64 -39.95 -9.99 -4.22
C GLN A 64 -41.00 -8.92 -4.52
N VAL A 65 -40.61 -7.79 -5.12
CA VAL A 65 -41.53 -6.72 -5.52
C VAL A 65 -42.67 -7.25 -6.40
N PHE A 66 -42.33 -8.07 -7.40
CA PHE A 66 -43.31 -8.66 -8.32
C PHE A 66 -44.04 -9.86 -7.72
N THR A 67 -43.31 -10.76 -7.06
CA THR A 67 -43.87 -12.01 -6.50
C THR A 67 -44.92 -11.73 -5.42
N TYR A 68 -44.66 -10.75 -4.55
CA TYR A 68 -45.57 -10.37 -3.47
C TYR A 68 -46.47 -9.17 -3.79
N LYS A 69 -46.41 -8.68 -5.04
CA LYS A 69 -47.18 -7.54 -5.54
C LYS A 69 -47.09 -6.32 -4.61
N LEU A 70 -45.86 -5.92 -4.27
CA LEU A 70 -45.60 -4.84 -3.29
C LEU A 70 -46.06 -3.46 -3.79
N TYR A 71 -46.32 -3.32 -5.09
CA TYR A 71 -46.90 -2.12 -5.72
C TYR A 71 -48.37 -1.84 -5.35
N GLN A 72 -49.00 -2.68 -4.53
CA GLN A 72 -50.33 -2.41 -3.98
C GLN A 72 -50.29 -1.26 -2.96
N LYS A 73 -51.30 -0.38 -2.97
CA LYS A 73 -51.39 0.80 -2.08
C LYS A 73 -51.15 0.49 -0.59
N LYS A 74 -51.61 -0.68 -0.12
CA LYS A 74 -51.45 -1.13 1.28
C LYS A 74 -50.01 -1.53 1.65
N LYS A 75 -49.12 -1.69 0.67
CA LYS A 75 -47.74 -2.17 0.83
C LYS A 75 -46.69 -1.16 0.38
N LEU A 76 -47.09 0.09 0.11
CA LEU A 76 -46.19 1.13 -0.39
C LEU A 76 -44.99 1.38 0.53
N THR A 77 -45.16 1.33 1.85
CA THR A 77 -44.06 1.46 2.80
C THR A 77 -43.01 0.35 2.61
N ILE A 78 -43.46 -0.90 2.44
CA ILE A 78 -42.58 -2.06 2.22
C ILE A 78 -41.87 -1.94 0.86
N LEU A 79 -42.62 -1.52 -0.17
CA LEU A 79 -42.07 -1.24 -1.49
C LEU A 79 -40.97 -0.18 -1.43
N LEU A 80 -41.19 0.91 -0.69
CA LEU A 80 -40.23 1.99 -0.55
C LEU A 80 -38.89 1.48 0.02
N PHE A 81 -38.92 0.65 1.05
CA PHE A 81 -37.70 0.03 1.60
C PHE A 81 -36.99 -0.86 0.58
N HIS A 82 -37.73 -1.67 -0.19
CA HIS A 82 -37.12 -2.50 -1.23
C HIS A 82 -36.46 -1.65 -2.31
N LEU A 83 -37.15 -0.61 -2.79
CA LEU A 83 -36.60 0.31 -3.78
C LEU A 83 -35.38 1.06 -3.24
N ALA A 84 -35.40 1.49 -1.97
CA ALA A 84 -34.24 2.13 -1.34
C ALA A 84 -33.01 1.20 -1.33
N PHE A 85 -33.17 -0.07 -0.92
CA PHE A 85 -32.08 -1.03 -0.97
C PHE A 85 -31.60 -1.30 -2.39
N ILE A 86 -32.50 -1.46 -3.36
CA ILE A 86 -32.14 -1.64 -4.77
C ILE A 86 -31.32 -0.44 -5.28
N VAL A 87 -31.78 0.78 -5.02
CA VAL A 87 -31.08 2.01 -5.42
C VAL A 87 -29.70 2.10 -4.75
N MET A 88 -29.58 1.79 -3.47
CA MET A 88 -28.29 1.78 -2.77
C MET A 88 -27.32 0.75 -3.36
N ILE A 89 -27.78 -0.46 -3.68
CA ILE A 89 -26.94 -1.51 -4.27
C ILE A 89 -26.50 -1.10 -5.69
N ILE A 90 -27.39 -0.52 -6.49
CA ILE A 90 -27.04 -0.01 -7.82
C ILE A 90 -26.02 1.12 -7.70
N GLY A 91 -26.21 2.06 -6.78
CA GLY A 91 -25.25 3.14 -6.51
C GLY A 91 -23.88 2.60 -6.15
N ALA A 92 -23.83 1.62 -5.24
CA ALA A 92 -22.58 0.94 -4.87
C ALA A 92 -21.90 0.26 -6.07
N ALA A 93 -22.67 -0.40 -6.95
CA ALA A 93 -22.13 -1.01 -8.17
C ALA A 93 -21.53 0.04 -9.11
N ILE A 94 -22.21 1.17 -9.32
CA ILE A 94 -21.69 2.27 -10.14
C ILE A 94 -20.36 2.77 -9.57
N THR A 95 -20.32 3.14 -8.29
CA THR A 95 -19.09 3.61 -7.63
C THR A 95 -17.96 2.59 -7.75
N ARG A 96 -18.25 1.29 -7.67
CA ARG A 96 -17.24 0.23 -7.76
C ARG A 96 -16.68 0.03 -9.17
N PHE A 97 -17.51 0.07 -10.21
CA PHE A 97 -17.07 -0.25 -11.57
C PHE A 97 -16.59 0.97 -12.35
N THR A 98 -17.03 2.18 -11.98
CA THR A 98 -16.65 3.41 -12.69
C THR A 98 -15.86 4.38 -11.83
N GLY A 99 -15.81 4.19 -10.51
CA GLY A 99 -15.03 5.03 -9.61
C GLY A 99 -13.53 4.82 -9.77
N TYR A 100 -12.76 5.87 -9.47
CA TYR A 100 -11.32 5.81 -9.30
C TYR A 100 -10.97 6.20 -7.87
N GLU A 101 -9.98 5.53 -7.31
CA GLU A 101 -9.52 5.76 -5.94
C GLU A 101 -8.07 6.25 -5.94
N GLY A 102 -7.72 7.05 -4.93
CA GLY A 102 -6.37 7.57 -4.77
C GLY A 102 -6.23 8.43 -3.53
N LEU A 103 -4.99 8.88 -3.31
CA LEU A 103 -4.59 9.73 -2.21
C LEU A 103 -4.44 11.17 -2.69
N MET A 104 -5.13 12.09 -2.03
CA MET A 104 -4.95 13.52 -2.19
C MET A 104 -4.31 14.08 -0.91
N HIS A 105 -3.05 14.49 -0.99
CA HIS A 105 -2.40 15.17 0.12
C HIS A 105 -2.73 16.66 0.07
N ILE A 106 -3.42 17.17 1.09
CA ILE A 106 -3.77 18.59 1.23
C ILE A 106 -3.08 19.12 2.49
N ARG A 107 -2.26 20.17 2.34
CA ARG A 107 -1.68 20.87 3.49
C ARG A 107 -2.69 21.85 4.07
N GLU A 108 -2.60 22.12 5.36
CA GLU A 108 -3.44 23.12 6.02
C GLU A 108 -3.36 24.47 5.30
N GLY A 109 -4.51 25.13 5.15
CA GLY A 109 -4.64 26.40 4.42
C GLY A 109 -4.49 26.33 2.90
N ASN A 110 -4.25 25.15 2.32
CA ASN A 110 -4.06 24.97 0.88
C ASN A 110 -5.21 24.20 0.23
N THR A 111 -5.29 24.28 -1.10
CA THR A 111 -6.18 23.46 -1.94
C THR A 111 -5.36 22.59 -2.88
N SER A 112 -5.92 21.45 -3.29
CA SER A 112 -5.31 20.57 -4.30
C SER A 112 -6.37 20.08 -5.28
N SER A 113 -5.99 20.00 -6.56
CA SER A 113 -6.80 19.41 -7.63
C SER A 113 -6.17 18.14 -8.21
N THR A 114 -5.12 17.62 -7.58
CA THR A 114 -4.37 16.45 -8.06
C THR A 114 -4.48 15.29 -7.08
N VAL A 115 -4.75 14.09 -7.61
CA VAL A 115 -4.85 12.83 -6.88
C VAL A 115 -3.76 11.88 -7.37
N THR A 116 -3.09 11.22 -6.44
CA THR A 116 -2.20 10.08 -6.75
C THR A 116 -3.03 8.81 -6.70
N GLY A 117 -3.13 8.06 -7.81
CA GLY A 117 -3.93 6.84 -7.87
C GLY A 117 -3.47 5.75 -6.89
N ASP A 118 -4.43 4.98 -6.37
CA ASP A 118 -4.18 3.82 -5.48
C ASP A 118 -3.49 2.66 -6.21
N ILE A 119 -3.68 2.57 -7.54
CA ILE A 119 -3.25 1.44 -8.35
C ILE A 119 -1.73 1.38 -8.41
N LYS A 120 -1.16 0.34 -7.81
CA LYS A 120 0.28 0.08 -7.85
C LYS A 120 0.63 -0.79 -9.04
N TYR A 121 1.78 -0.51 -9.64
CA TYR A 121 2.37 -1.33 -10.69
C TYR A 121 3.75 -1.80 -10.24
N MET A 122 4.08 -3.05 -10.53
CA MET A 122 5.44 -3.55 -10.39
C MET A 122 6.06 -3.69 -11.76
N GLY A 123 7.08 -2.86 -12.00
CA GLY A 123 7.89 -2.90 -13.21
C GLY A 123 9.15 -3.72 -12.98
N VAL A 124 9.49 -4.59 -13.93
CA VAL A 124 10.77 -5.29 -14.01
C VAL A 124 11.46 -4.82 -15.28
N THR A 125 12.68 -4.32 -15.12
CA THR A 125 13.57 -4.02 -16.24
C THR A 125 14.85 -4.82 -16.05
N ILE A 126 15.22 -5.60 -17.07
CA ILE A 126 16.51 -6.29 -17.12
C ILE A 126 17.37 -5.55 -18.13
N ARG A 127 18.60 -5.22 -17.75
CA ARG A 127 19.56 -4.50 -18.60
C ARG A 127 20.75 -5.40 -18.94
N ASN A 128 21.24 -5.27 -20.16
CA ASN A 128 22.49 -5.86 -20.60
C ASN A 128 23.70 -5.11 -20.00
N SER A 129 24.89 -5.67 -20.14
CA SER A 129 26.15 -5.07 -19.67
C SER A 129 26.47 -3.72 -20.31
N ASP A 130 25.94 -3.44 -21.50
CA ASP A 130 26.04 -2.15 -22.20
C ASP A 130 25.02 -1.09 -21.72
N GLY A 131 24.17 -1.45 -20.75
CA GLY A 131 23.11 -0.58 -20.23
C GLY A 131 21.81 -0.59 -21.04
N SER A 132 21.75 -1.27 -22.19
CA SER A 132 20.53 -1.42 -23.00
C SER A 132 19.50 -2.30 -22.26
N ALA A 133 18.20 -2.00 -22.43
CA ALA A 133 17.14 -2.76 -21.77
C ALA A 133 16.84 -4.04 -22.55
N ALA A 134 17.28 -5.19 -22.04
CA ALA A 134 17.01 -6.53 -22.57
C ALA A 134 15.54 -6.95 -22.38
N PHE A 135 14.90 -6.48 -21.30
CA PHE A 135 13.50 -6.76 -21.01
C PHE A 135 12.88 -5.60 -20.24
N LYS A 136 11.61 -5.29 -20.56
CA LYS A 136 10.75 -4.42 -19.75
C LYS A 136 9.37 -5.06 -19.66
N GLY A 137 8.89 -5.24 -18.43
CA GLY A 137 7.54 -5.69 -18.17
C GLY A 137 6.98 -4.94 -16.97
N SER A 138 5.67 -4.69 -16.97
CA SER A 138 4.97 -4.13 -15.83
C SER A 138 3.66 -4.87 -15.64
N GLU A 139 3.21 -5.02 -14.41
CA GLU A 139 1.92 -5.61 -14.09
C GLU A 139 1.31 -4.93 -12.85
N LYS A 140 -0.02 -4.90 -12.79
CA LYS A 140 -0.74 -4.35 -11.65
C LYS A 140 -0.48 -5.22 -10.40
N VAL A 141 0.05 -4.53 -9.39
CA VAL A 141 0.38 -4.90 -8.01
C VAL A 141 -0.73 -4.75 -6.97
N GLU A 142 -1.48 -5.79 -6.56
CA GLU A 142 -2.25 -5.74 -5.30
C GLU A 142 -1.53 -6.52 -4.19
N VAL A 143 -0.50 -5.89 -3.64
CA VAL A 143 0.28 -6.41 -2.51
C VAL A 143 -0.33 -5.89 -1.21
N THR A 144 -0.64 -6.79 -0.29
CA THR A 144 -1.18 -6.47 1.04
C THR A 144 -0.45 -7.27 2.12
N GLY A 145 -0.78 -7.01 3.40
CA GLY A 145 -0.22 -7.77 4.53
C GLY A 145 -0.59 -9.26 4.53
N VAL A 146 -1.65 -9.64 3.80
CA VAL A 146 -2.19 -11.01 3.78
C VAL A 146 -1.94 -11.74 2.46
N SER A 147 -1.77 -11.00 1.36
CA SER A 147 -1.52 -11.57 0.04
C SER A 147 -0.27 -10.98 -0.59
N LEU A 148 0.59 -11.88 -1.07
CA LEU A 148 1.79 -11.56 -1.84
C LEU A 148 1.47 -11.01 -3.24
N GLY A 149 0.19 -10.96 -3.62
CA GLY A 149 -0.21 -10.79 -5.01
C GLY A 149 0.27 -11.98 -5.87
N ASN A 150 -0.10 -11.98 -7.14
CA ASN A 150 0.27 -13.04 -8.08
C ASN A 150 1.37 -12.59 -9.06
N PHE A 151 2.24 -11.65 -8.65
CA PHE A 151 3.22 -11.10 -9.58
C PHE A 151 4.23 -12.17 -10.01
N TYR A 152 4.18 -12.48 -11.31
CA TYR A 152 5.04 -13.44 -11.98
C TYR A 152 5.45 -12.86 -13.33
N LYS A 153 6.75 -12.72 -13.56
CA LYS A 153 7.29 -12.39 -14.88
C LYS A 153 8.38 -13.36 -15.27
N GLU A 154 8.35 -13.76 -16.54
CA GLU A 154 9.34 -14.61 -17.16
C GLU A 154 9.95 -13.85 -18.33
N ALA A 155 11.26 -13.90 -18.44
CA ALA A 155 12.01 -13.33 -19.56
C ALA A 155 13.03 -14.37 -20.05
N LYS A 156 13.22 -14.44 -21.36
CA LYS A 156 14.34 -15.18 -21.96
C LYS A 156 15.33 -14.18 -22.51
N ILE A 157 16.57 -14.24 -22.03
CA ILE A 157 17.66 -13.34 -22.43
C ILE A 157 18.86 -14.23 -22.73
N ASP A 158 19.43 -14.10 -23.93
CA ASP A 158 20.57 -14.89 -24.40
C ASP A 158 20.42 -16.41 -24.24
N GLY A 159 19.18 -16.91 -24.37
CA GLY A 159 18.85 -18.33 -24.23
C GLY A 159 18.60 -18.77 -22.78
N GLU A 160 18.93 -17.95 -21.78
CA GLU A 160 18.65 -18.22 -20.38
C GLU A 160 17.28 -17.69 -19.95
N LYS A 161 16.62 -18.44 -19.05
CA LYS A 161 15.30 -18.12 -18.53
C LYS A 161 15.41 -17.46 -17.16
N TYR A 162 14.97 -16.22 -17.09
CA TYR A 162 14.86 -15.43 -15.87
C TYR A 162 13.41 -15.42 -15.39
N THR A 163 13.19 -15.67 -14.10
CA THR A 163 11.87 -15.66 -13.49
C THR A 163 11.87 -14.74 -12.28
N VAL A 164 10.97 -13.77 -12.27
CA VAL A 164 10.77 -12.84 -11.17
C VAL A 164 9.45 -13.16 -10.49
N ARG A 165 9.51 -13.38 -9.19
CA ARG A 165 8.35 -13.67 -8.34
C ARG A 165 8.39 -12.75 -7.13
N TYR A 166 7.21 -12.35 -6.69
CA TYR A 166 7.07 -11.64 -5.43
C TYR A 166 7.35 -12.59 -4.26
N ALA A 167 8.30 -12.23 -3.38
CA ALA A 167 8.73 -13.08 -2.27
C ALA A 167 7.96 -12.80 -0.97
N ARG A 168 8.02 -11.55 -0.47
CA ARG A 168 7.37 -11.14 0.78
C ARG A 168 7.05 -9.64 0.80
N PHE A 169 5.91 -9.28 1.39
CA PHE A 169 5.60 -7.90 1.78
C PHE A 169 5.85 -7.73 3.28
N ILE A 170 6.59 -6.69 3.65
CA ILE A 170 6.82 -6.32 5.04
C ILE A 170 6.18 -4.95 5.24
N PRO A 171 4.98 -4.86 5.84
CA PRO A 171 4.35 -3.58 6.09
C PRO A 171 5.21 -2.78 7.07
N ASN A 172 5.31 -1.46 6.85
CA ASN A 172 6.03 -0.54 7.73
C ASN A 172 7.47 -0.99 8.03
N ALA A 173 8.17 -1.55 7.04
CA ALA A 173 9.56 -1.91 7.20
C ALA A 173 10.39 -0.67 7.56
N ILE A 174 11.12 -0.75 8.68
CA ILE A 174 12.05 0.28 9.11
C ILE A 174 13.45 -0.31 8.95
N GLU A 175 14.36 0.44 8.34
CA GLU A 175 15.76 0.08 8.35
C GLU A 175 16.33 0.27 9.76
N THR A 176 16.89 -0.80 10.32
CA THR A 176 17.58 -0.76 11.60
C THR A 176 19.01 -1.24 11.40
N ILE A 177 19.93 -0.71 12.22
CA ILE A 177 21.33 -1.13 12.25
C ILE A 177 21.42 -2.28 13.24
N ALA A 178 21.80 -3.45 12.75
CA ALA A 178 22.09 -4.62 13.57
C ALA A 178 23.60 -4.82 13.66
N ASP A 179 24.11 -5.04 14.87
CA ASP A 179 25.50 -5.38 15.10
C ASP A 179 25.70 -6.88 14.84
N GLU A 180 26.33 -7.21 13.72
CA GLU A 180 26.62 -8.58 13.30
C GLU A 180 28.11 -8.71 12.92
N PRO A 181 28.85 -9.65 13.52
CA PRO A 181 30.26 -9.85 13.22
C PRO A 181 30.50 -10.08 11.71
N GLY A 182 31.39 -9.28 11.12
CA GLY A 182 31.78 -9.42 9.71
C GLY A 182 30.92 -8.63 8.72
N ASN A 183 29.90 -7.90 9.17
CA ASN A 183 29.16 -6.96 8.31
C ASN A 183 29.92 -5.65 8.08
N ARG A 184 29.45 -4.88 7.09
CA ARG A 184 30.06 -3.59 6.73
C ARG A 184 29.71 -2.51 7.75
N PRO A 185 30.63 -1.57 8.06
CA PRO A 185 30.35 -0.46 8.96
C PRO A 185 29.22 0.42 8.40
N VAL A 186 28.40 0.98 9.28
CA VAL A 186 27.31 1.91 8.94
C VAL A 186 27.42 3.12 9.85
N ALA A 187 27.30 4.31 9.29
CA ALA A 187 27.25 5.56 10.06
C ALA A 187 25.80 6.08 10.10
N SER A 188 25.21 6.18 11.30
CA SER A 188 23.90 6.78 11.49
C SER A 188 24.06 8.23 11.92
N ILE A 189 23.50 9.16 11.14
CA ILE A 189 23.55 10.59 11.43
C ILE A 189 22.13 11.11 11.65
N LEU A 190 21.92 11.85 12.73
CA LEU A 190 20.70 12.60 12.93
C LEU A 190 20.89 14.03 12.43
N VAL A 191 20.21 14.40 11.35
CA VAL A 191 20.22 15.76 10.81
C VAL A 191 19.01 16.51 11.33
N THR A 192 19.25 17.68 11.89
CA THR A 192 18.18 18.57 12.38
C THR A 192 18.28 19.90 11.66
N SER A 193 17.20 20.28 11.00
CA SER A 193 17.00 21.58 10.35
C SER A 193 15.79 22.27 10.96
N PRO A 194 15.55 23.57 10.67
CA PRO A 194 14.35 24.27 11.13
C PRO A 194 13.03 23.64 10.65
N VAL A 195 13.07 22.81 9.60
CA VAL A 195 11.88 22.26 8.94
C VAL A 195 11.73 20.76 9.17
N ALA A 196 12.83 20.03 9.39
CA ALA A 196 12.83 18.57 9.50
C ALA A 196 13.93 18.05 10.41
N ARG A 197 13.63 16.95 11.10
CA ARG A 197 14.58 16.13 11.84
C ARG A 197 14.55 14.72 11.24
N GLU A 198 15.66 14.25 10.70
CA GLU A 198 15.74 12.98 9.99
C GLU A 198 16.98 12.18 10.38
N VAL A 199 16.84 10.86 10.45
CA VAL A 199 17.95 9.93 10.67
C VAL A 199 18.37 9.38 9.32
N ILE A 200 19.66 9.49 9.01
CA ILE A 200 20.26 9.06 7.76
C ILE A 200 21.24 7.93 8.08
N ASN A 201 21.01 6.76 7.48
CA ASN A 201 21.91 5.62 7.58
C ASN A 201 22.82 5.60 6.34
N LEU A 202 24.11 5.85 6.52
CA LEU A 202 25.09 5.83 5.44
C LEU A 202 25.86 4.51 5.42
N ARG A 203 25.86 3.83 4.28
CA ARG A 203 26.73 2.68 3.99
C ARG A 203 27.96 3.14 3.19
N PRO A 204 29.09 2.42 3.21
CA PRO A 204 30.27 2.77 2.42
C PRO A 204 29.92 2.96 0.94
N GLY A 205 30.30 4.09 0.35
CA GLY A 205 29.93 4.47 -1.01
C GLY A 205 28.65 5.32 -1.14
N ASN A 206 27.86 5.48 -0.07
CA ASN A 206 26.63 6.27 -0.13
C ASN A 206 26.91 7.77 0.02
N VAL A 207 26.21 8.56 -0.78
CA VAL A 207 26.16 10.02 -0.69
C VAL A 207 24.69 10.43 -0.68
N VAL A 208 24.33 11.31 0.26
CA VAL A 208 22.99 11.86 0.44
C VAL A 208 23.04 13.37 0.23
N ASP A 209 22.13 13.86 -0.61
CA ASP A 209 21.97 15.27 -0.92
C ASP A 209 20.80 15.82 -0.08
N LEU A 210 21.13 16.64 0.92
CA LEU A 210 20.17 17.30 1.78
C LEU A 210 20.02 18.77 1.36
N PRO A 211 18.88 19.42 1.66
CA PRO A 211 18.70 20.84 1.36
C PRO A 211 19.83 21.70 1.98
N GLY A 212 20.80 22.09 1.15
CA GLY A 212 21.95 22.92 1.54
C GLY A 212 23.18 22.16 2.07
N MET A 213 23.22 20.83 2.02
CA MET A 213 24.38 20.04 2.47
C MET A 213 24.47 18.67 1.80
N LYS A 214 25.65 18.28 1.30
CA LYS A 214 25.95 16.93 0.83
C LYS A 214 26.78 16.17 1.85
N ILE A 215 26.26 15.02 2.28
CA ILE A 215 26.92 14.15 3.26
C ILE A 215 27.16 12.78 2.63
N GLY A 216 28.33 12.17 2.82
CA GLY A 216 28.57 10.82 2.32
C GLY A 216 29.56 10.01 3.14
N PHE A 217 29.41 8.69 3.10
CA PHE A 217 30.40 7.74 3.61
C PHE A 217 31.33 7.33 2.47
N VAL A 218 32.08 8.32 2.00
CA VAL A 218 33.07 8.24 0.92
C VAL A 218 34.17 9.22 1.27
N ASP A 219 35.42 8.81 1.07
CA ASP A 219 36.56 9.73 1.10
C ASP A 219 36.53 10.58 -0.18
N ASP A 220 35.75 11.66 -0.13
CA ASP A 220 35.57 12.60 -1.23
C ASP A 220 35.59 14.04 -0.68
N PRO A 221 36.67 14.80 -0.94
CA PRO A 221 36.82 16.18 -0.47
C PRO A 221 35.87 17.16 -1.16
N SER A 222 35.08 16.72 -2.16
CA SER A 222 34.05 17.54 -2.80
C SER A 222 32.76 17.63 -1.98
N LEU A 223 32.53 16.74 -1.01
CA LEU A 223 31.36 16.75 -0.13
C LEU A 223 31.46 17.79 0.98
N ASP A 224 30.32 18.23 1.53
CA ASP A 224 30.30 19.16 2.66
C ASP A 224 30.70 18.45 3.96
N ILE A 225 30.23 17.20 4.13
CA ILE A 225 30.66 16.28 5.18
C ILE A 225 30.99 14.92 4.53
N SER A 226 32.21 14.45 4.76
CA SER A 226 32.71 13.15 4.35
C SER A 226 33.00 12.31 5.59
N ILE A 227 32.50 11.08 5.59
CA ILE A 227 32.80 10.06 6.60
C ILE A 227 33.75 9.05 5.96
N GLY A 228 34.90 8.86 6.57
CA GLY A 228 35.85 7.79 6.29
C GLY A 228 35.80 6.72 7.37
N PHE A 229 36.33 5.54 7.03
CA PHE A 229 36.51 4.46 8.00
C PHE A 229 37.86 3.80 7.75
N ILE A 230 38.78 3.96 8.70
CA ILE A 230 40.16 3.51 8.60
C ILE A 230 40.53 2.86 9.93
N ASN A 231 41.07 1.63 9.91
CA ASN A 231 41.52 0.89 11.10
C ASN A 231 40.49 0.89 12.25
N ASP A 232 39.27 0.46 11.97
CA ASP A 232 38.14 0.41 12.93
C ASP A 232 37.73 1.76 13.55
N THR A 233 38.16 2.87 12.95
CA THR A 233 37.85 4.22 13.41
C THR A 233 37.11 5.01 12.34
N PHE A 234 36.02 5.67 12.73
CA PHE A 234 35.33 6.64 11.87
C PHE A 234 36.07 7.98 11.87
N LEU A 235 36.24 8.54 10.69
CA LEU A 235 36.83 9.86 10.48
C LEU A 235 35.77 10.76 9.87
N ILE A 236 35.61 11.97 10.39
CA ILE A 236 34.70 12.98 9.84
C ILE A 236 35.55 14.11 9.28
N THR A 237 35.36 14.41 8.01
CA THR A 237 35.94 15.56 7.32
C THR A 237 34.81 16.51 6.96
N SER A 238 34.96 17.79 7.27
CA SER A 238 33.95 18.82 6.97
C SER A 238 34.61 20.02 6.30
N LYS A 239 33.89 20.65 5.37
CA LYS A 239 34.29 21.94 4.79
C LYS A 239 33.96 23.14 5.68
N MET A 240 33.08 22.93 6.65
CA MET A 240 32.68 23.93 7.63
C MET A 240 33.35 23.62 8.97
N GLY A 241 33.63 24.65 9.78
CA GLY A 241 34.10 24.45 11.14
C GLY A 241 33.11 23.62 11.95
N MET A 242 33.60 22.67 12.72
CA MET A 242 32.76 21.78 13.52
C MET A 242 32.89 22.13 14.99
N VAL A 243 31.77 22.08 15.71
CA VAL A 243 31.77 22.08 17.17
C VAL A 243 31.23 20.73 17.60
N GLY A 244 32.08 19.94 18.25
CA GLY A 244 31.71 18.68 18.87
C GLY A 244 31.38 18.90 20.34
N THR A 245 30.31 18.26 20.81
CA THR A 245 29.99 18.19 22.24
C THR A 245 29.96 16.73 22.65
N ASP A 246 30.81 16.35 23.60
CA ASP A 246 30.67 15.04 24.23
C ASP A 246 29.52 15.12 25.24
N MET A 247 28.49 14.33 25.02
CA MET A 247 27.26 14.37 25.84
C MET A 247 27.45 13.83 27.25
N ALA A 248 28.47 12.99 27.49
CA ALA A 248 28.76 12.40 28.79
C ALA A 248 29.62 13.35 29.66
N SER A 249 30.64 13.97 29.08
CA SER A 249 31.51 14.92 29.80
C SER A 249 31.02 16.37 29.74
N ARG A 250 30.11 16.70 28.81
CA ARG A 250 29.66 18.07 28.47
C ARG A 250 30.80 19.00 28.05
N THR A 251 31.88 18.45 27.51
CA THR A 251 32.97 19.24 26.97
C THR A 251 32.70 19.60 25.52
N GLU A 252 32.94 20.86 25.16
CA GLU A 252 32.88 21.35 23.78
C GLU A 252 34.29 21.42 23.19
N GLU A 253 34.44 20.90 21.98
CA GLU A 253 35.68 20.94 21.21
C GLU A 253 35.39 21.52 19.83
N THR A 254 36.25 22.42 19.37
CA THR A 254 36.13 23.05 18.05
C THR A 254 37.19 22.46 17.12
N PHE A 255 36.77 22.04 15.93
CA PHE A 255 37.60 21.39 14.91
C PHE A 255 37.56 22.17 13.59
#